data_AF-A0A4Q5RMW2-F1
#
_entry.id   AF-A0A4Q5RMW2-F1
#
_cell.length_a   1.000
_cell.length_b   1.000
_cell.length_c   1.000
_cell.angle_alpha   90.00
_cell.angle_beta   90.00
_cell.angle_gamma   90.00
#
_symmetry.space_group_name_H-M   'P 1'
#
loop_
_entity.id
_entity.type
_entity.pdbx_description
1 polymer ?
#
loop_
_entity_poly.entity_id
_entity_poly.type
_entity_poly.pdbx_seq_one_letter_code
_entity_poly.pdbx_strand_id
1 'polypeptide(L)'
;MRPTKLLKDDRLFRLEIRTWSELKERSWAVITFHNLLFGYLPARQDYFASREDALAYYLKIVVETPRVSLDNHPPDPLPSIEKYTIWLKAENIYDPVLNPGDLPYPSRGQAL
;
A
#
# COMPACT_ATOMS: atom_id res chain seq x y z
N MET A 1 19.98 20.69 -5.84
CA MET A 1 18.82 19.77 -5.74
C MET A 1 19.16 18.70 -4.73
N ARG A 2 18.40 18.54 -3.64
CA ARG A 2 18.57 17.36 -2.78
C ARG A 2 17.94 16.19 -3.52
N PRO A 3 18.63 15.03 -3.66
CA PRO A 3 18.01 13.86 -4.26
C PRO A 3 16.79 13.52 -3.42
N THR A 4 15.62 13.52 -4.05
CA THR A 4 14.37 13.05 -3.46
C THR A 4 14.62 11.61 -3.06
N LYS A 5 14.83 11.37 -1.76
CA LYS A 5 15.06 10.04 -1.24
C LYS A 5 13.72 9.33 -1.32
N LEU A 6 13.37 8.81 -2.50
CA LEU A 6 12.33 7.80 -2.61
C LEU A 6 12.59 6.83 -1.46
N LEU A 7 11.57 6.61 -0.64
CA LEU A 7 11.59 5.44 0.22
C LEU A 7 11.89 4.25 -0.70
N LYS A 8 12.65 3.26 -0.22
CA LYS A 8 13.05 2.10 -1.02
C LYS A 8 11.83 1.18 -1.29
N ASP A 9 10.78 1.79 -1.80
CA ASP A 9 9.45 1.32 -2.11
C ASP A 9 9.13 1.92 -3.47
N ASP A 10 9.06 1.04 -4.45
CA ASP A 10 8.82 1.36 -5.85
C ASP A 10 7.41 1.92 -6.11
N ARG A 11 6.50 1.89 -5.13
CA ARG A 11 5.13 2.39 -5.32
C ARG A 11 5.09 3.92 -5.33
N LEU A 12 4.28 4.51 -6.21
CA LEU A 12 3.95 5.94 -6.12
C LEU A 12 2.98 6.22 -4.96
N PHE A 13 2.17 5.21 -4.60
CA PHE A 13 1.25 5.27 -3.48
C PHE A 13 1.41 4.07 -2.56
N ARG A 14 1.48 4.33 -1.25
CA ARG A 14 1.42 3.29 -0.24
C ARG A 14 -0.02 3.02 0.14
N LEU A 15 -0.42 1.76 0.13
CA LEU A 15 -1.71 1.30 0.60
C LEU A 15 -1.56 0.66 1.98
N GLU A 16 -2.46 1.00 2.89
CA GLU A 16 -2.52 0.39 4.23
C GLU A 16 -3.95 -0.01 4.57
N ILE A 17 -4.13 -1.19 5.18
CA ILE A 17 -5.39 -1.60 5.80
C ILE A 17 -5.30 -1.31 7.30
N ARG A 18 -6.20 -0.52 7.86
CA ARG A 18 -6.25 -0.20 9.30
C ARG A 18 -7.67 -0.25 9.84
N THR A 19 -7.80 -0.55 11.13
CA THR A 19 -9.04 -0.29 11.87
C THR A 19 -9.08 1.18 12.27
N TRP A 20 -10.17 1.87 11.93
CA TRP A 20 -10.35 3.27 12.30
C TRP A 20 -11.19 3.37 13.58
N SER A 21 -10.52 3.63 14.70
CA SER A 21 -11.16 3.65 16.03
C SER A 21 -11.94 4.94 16.33
N GLU A 22 -11.71 6.02 15.58
CA GLU A 22 -12.37 7.31 15.79
C GLU A 22 -13.77 7.38 15.16
N LEU A 23 -14.10 6.45 14.26
CA LEU A 23 -15.46 6.24 13.83
C LEU A 23 -16.16 5.43 14.92
N LYS A 24 -17.35 5.86 15.35
CA LYS A 24 -18.16 5.21 16.40
C LYS A 24 -18.46 3.73 16.09
N GLU A 25 -18.25 3.34 14.84
CA GLU A 25 -18.27 1.96 14.35
C GLU A 25 -16.82 1.58 13.99
N ARG A 26 -16.33 0.48 14.57
CA ARG A 26 -15.02 -0.12 14.30
C ARG A 26 -14.91 -0.53 12.83
N SER A 27 -14.69 0.45 11.97
CA SER A 27 -14.65 0.31 10.53
C SER A 27 -13.23 0.01 10.09
N TRP A 28 -13.10 -0.81 9.07
CA TRP A 28 -11.84 -1.05 8.39
C TRP A 28 -11.66 0.01 7.31
N ALA A 29 -10.43 0.47 7.10
CA ALA A 29 -10.12 1.45 6.09
C ALA A 29 -8.94 1.00 5.24
N VAL A 30 -9.06 1.18 3.92
CA VAL A 30 -7.93 1.15 3.00
C VAL A 30 -7.49 2.59 2.79
N ILE A 31 -6.30 2.92 3.28
CA ILE A 31 -5.73 4.26 3.23
C ILE A 31 -4.67 4.30 2.15
N THR A 32 -4.82 5.27 1.24
CA THR A 32 -3.83 5.57 0.21
C THR A 32 -3.01 6.78 0.63
N PHE A 33 -1.69 6.63 0.72
CA PHE A 33 -0.75 7.71 0.98
C PHE A 33 0.09 7.97 -0.28
N HIS A 34 0.39 9.23 -0.57
CA HIS A 34 1.43 9.55 -1.54
C HIS A 34 2.79 9.08 -0.97
N ASN A 35 3.55 8.31 -1.76
CA ASN A 35 4.89 7.88 -1.39
C ASN A 35 5.97 8.96 -1.64
N LEU A 36 5.55 10.19 -1.94
CA LEU A 36 6.43 11.35 -2.13
C LEU A 36 6.57 12.11 -0.81
N LEU A 37 7.80 12.18 -0.31
CA LEU A 37 8.20 12.86 0.93
C LEU A 37 7.96 14.36 0.84
N PHE A 38 6.78 14.85 1.22
CA PHE A 38 6.56 16.11 1.96
C PHE A 38 5.12 16.12 2.52
N GLY A 39 4.96 15.62 3.75
CA GLY A 39 3.68 15.56 4.45
C GLY A 39 2.92 14.27 4.20
N TYR A 40 2.84 13.42 5.22
CA TYR A 40 2.06 12.18 5.21
C TYR A 40 0.55 12.48 5.32
N LEU A 41 0.02 13.29 4.41
CA LEU A 41 -1.43 13.46 4.32
C LEU A 41 -2.01 12.27 3.55
N PRO A 42 -3.01 11.57 4.11
CA PRO A 42 -3.70 10.53 3.38
C PRO A 42 -4.34 11.15 2.12
N ALA A 43 -3.99 10.60 0.96
CA ALA A 43 -4.54 11.03 -0.33
C ALA A 43 -6.01 10.61 -0.47
N ARG A 44 -6.33 9.42 0.06
CA ARG A 44 -7.67 8.84 0.05
C ARG A 44 -7.83 7.87 1.22
N GLN A 45 -9.04 7.80 1.77
CA GLN A 45 -9.42 6.83 2.78
C GLN A 45 -10.75 6.20 2.36
N ASP A 46 -10.74 4.89 2.12
CA ASP A 46 -11.92 4.11 1.75
C ASP A 46 -12.33 3.26 2.95
N TYR A 47 -13.55 3.43 3.47
CA TYR A 47 -14.03 2.75 4.68
C TYR A 47 -14.93 1.56 4.36
N PHE A 48 -14.86 0.53 5.19
CA PHE A 48 -15.50 -0.78 5.03
C PHE A 48 -16.04 -1.27 6.38
N ALA A 49 -17.13 -2.02 6.34
CA ALA A 49 -17.75 -2.61 7.53
C ALA A 49 -16.94 -3.79 8.09
N SER A 50 -16.23 -4.53 7.22
CA SER A 50 -15.47 -5.72 7.59
C SER A 50 -14.02 -5.67 7.09
N ARG A 51 -13.16 -6.50 7.69
CA ARG A 51 -11.76 -6.64 7.26
C ARG A 51 -11.68 -7.27 5.88
N GLU A 52 -12.57 -8.22 5.65
CA GLU A 52 -12.67 -9.02 4.43
C GLU A 52 -13.00 -8.12 3.24
N ASP A 53 -13.94 -7.18 3.40
CA ASP A 53 -14.28 -6.21 2.35
C ASP A 53 -13.12 -5.27 2.05
N ALA A 54 -12.45 -4.76 3.10
CA ALA A 54 -11.28 -3.90 2.96
C ALA A 54 -10.14 -4.64 2.23
N LEU A 55 -9.91 -5.91 2.58
CA LEU A 55 -8.90 -6.74 1.93
C LEU A 55 -9.26 -7.02 0.46
N ALA A 56 -10.51 -7.37 0.16
CA ALA A 56 -10.96 -7.60 -1.21
C ALA A 56 -10.78 -6.35 -2.08
N TYR A 57 -11.15 -5.18 -1.55
CA TYR A 57 -10.92 -3.91 -2.23
C TYR A 57 -9.42 -3.62 -2.43
N TYR A 58 -8.62 -3.80 -1.37
CA TYR A 58 -7.16 -3.64 -1.44
C TYR A 58 -6.54 -4.51 -2.55
N LEU A 59 -6.90 -5.80 -2.61
CA LEU A 59 -6.35 -6.74 -3.60
C LEU A 59 -6.71 -6.36 -5.03
N LYS A 60 -7.86 -5.70 -5.24
CA LYS A 60 -8.25 -5.15 -6.54
C LYS A 60 -7.39 -3.96 -6.94
N ILE A 61 -7.19 -3.00 -6.03
CA ILE A 61 -6.54 -1.72 -6.39
C ILE A 61 -5.00 -1.79 -6.34
N VAL A 62 -4.42 -2.73 -5.60
CA VAL A 62 -2.96 -2.80 -5.41
C VAL A 62 -2.24 -3.09 -6.73
N VAL A 63 -2.83 -3.87 -7.63
CA VAL A 63 -2.28 -4.15 -8.96
C VAL A 63 -2.43 -2.95 -9.91
N GLU A 64 -3.40 -2.08 -9.64
CA GLU A 64 -3.65 -0.82 -10.38
C GLU A 64 -2.83 0.36 -9.83
N THR A 65 -2.04 0.12 -8.77
CA THR A 65 -1.28 1.20 -8.13
C THR A 65 -0.07 1.59 -8.98
N PRO A 66 0.07 2.87 -9.35
CA PRO A 66 1.21 3.33 -10.14
C PRO A 66 2.56 3.14 -9.44
N ARG A 67 3.61 2.92 -10.23
CA ARG A 67 4.96 2.58 -9.75
C ARG A 67 6.03 3.43 -10.40
N VAL A 68 7.07 3.75 -9.63
CA VAL A 68 8.17 4.60 -10.10
C VAL A 68 9.00 3.87 -11.16
N SER A 69 9.27 2.58 -11.00
CA SER A 69 9.96 1.74 -12.00
C SER A 69 9.18 1.55 -13.29
N LEU A 70 7.88 1.87 -13.29
CA LEU A 70 6.98 1.79 -14.45
C LEU A 70 6.58 3.20 -14.91
N ASP A 71 7.50 4.16 -14.83
CA ASP A 71 7.31 5.56 -15.25
C ASP A 71 6.07 6.24 -14.64
N ASN A 72 5.74 5.90 -13.39
CA ASN A 72 4.56 6.37 -12.66
C ASN A 72 3.22 5.90 -13.25
N HIS A 73 3.23 4.75 -13.93
CA HIS A 73 2.04 4.05 -14.43
C HIS A 73 1.81 2.73 -13.68
N PRO A 74 0.57 2.20 -13.69
CA PRO A 74 0.33 0.83 -13.29
C PRO A 74 0.98 -0.15 -14.29
N PRO A 75 1.21 -1.41 -13.89
CA PRO A 75 1.57 -2.49 -14.82
C PRO A 75 0.59 -2.58 -16.00
N ASP A 76 1.12 -2.68 -17.21
CA ASP A 76 0.35 -2.89 -18.44
C ASP A 76 0.94 -4.09 -19.22
N PRO A 77 0.17 -5.18 -19.42
CA PRO A 77 -1.20 -5.41 -18.95
C PRO A 77 -1.28 -5.61 -17.43
N LEU A 78 -2.46 -5.33 -16.85
CA LEU A 78 -2.69 -5.58 -15.42
C LEU A 78 -2.53 -7.08 -15.10
N PRO A 79 -1.60 -7.45 -14.20
CA PRO A 79 -1.39 -8.85 -13.83
C PRO A 79 -2.51 -9.36 -12.92
N SER A 80 -2.63 -10.70 -12.84
CA SER A 80 -3.38 -11.31 -11.73
C SER A 80 -2.69 -11.03 -10.40
N ILE A 81 -3.44 -11.16 -9.30
CA ILE A 81 -2.89 -10.94 -7.96
C ILE A 81 -1.74 -11.90 -7.63
N GLU A 82 -1.79 -13.15 -8.12
CA GLU A 82 -0.69 -14.10 -7.89
C GLU A 82 0.57 -13.68 -8.64
N LYS A 83 0.43 -13.32 -9.93
CA LYS A 83 1.57 -12.86 -10.75
C LYS A 83 2.19 -11.61 -10.17
N TYR A 84 1.36 -10.67 -9.73
CA TYR A 84 1.82 -9.45 -9.08
C TYR A 84 2.57 -9.75 -7.79
N THR A 85 2.05 -10.65 -6.95
CA THR A 85 2.70 -11.05 -5.70
C THR A 85 4.06 -11.71 -5.93
N ILE A 86 4.18 -12.56 -6.96
CA ILE A 86 5.46 -13.16 -7.36
C ILE A 86 6.45 -12.08 -7.78
N TRP A 87 6.00 -11.13 -8.60
CA TRP A 87 6.84 -10.02 -9.05
C TRP A 87 7.30 -9.13 -7.89
N LEU A 88 6.42 -8.76 -6.95
CA LEU A 88 6.80 -8.00 -5.74
C LEU A 88 7.91 -8.68 -4.95
N LYS A 89 7.82 -10.01 -4.81
CA LYS A 89 8.83 -10.81 -4.10
C LYS A 89 10.15 -10.88 -4.87
N ALA A 90 10.09 -11.07 -6.18
CA ALA A 90 11.28 -11.13 -7.04
C ALA A 90 12.06 -9.80 -7.04
N GLU A 91 11.35 -8.67 -7.07
CA GLU A 91 11.93 -7.32 -7.02
C GLU A 91 12.23 -6.84 -5.59
N ASN A 92 11.94 -7.66 -4.57
CA ASN A 92 12.10 -7.33 -3.16
C ASN A 92 11.39 -6.01 -2.76
N ILE A 93 10.19 -5.81 -3.30
CA ILE A 93 9.33 -4.65 -3.03
C ILE A 93 8.43 -4.96 -1.85
N TYR A 94 8.56 -4.17 -0.78
CA TYR A 94 7.73 -4.33 0.42
C TYR A 94 6.26 -4.04 0.13
N ASP A 95 5.39 -4.92 0.61
CA ASP A 95 3.95 -4.70 0.62
C ASP A 95 3.34 -5.31 1.89
N PRO A 96 2.54 -4.56 2.67
CA PRO A 96 2.05 -5.02 3.97
C PRO A 96 1.17 -6.28 3.92
N VAL A 97 0.61 -6.62 2.76
CA VAL A 97 -0.31 -7.74 2.59
C VAL A 97 0.31 -8.85 1.74
N LEU A 98 0.94 -8.49 0.61
CA LEU A 98 1.40 -9.43 -0.40
C LEU A 98 2.88 -9.82 -0.24
N ASN A 99 3.69 -8.92 0.30
CA ASN A 99 5.12 -9.16 0.55
C ASN A 99 5.57 -8.44 1.83
N PRO A 100 5.11 -8.90 3.02
CA PRO A 100 5.29 -8.16 4.26
C PRO A 100 6.76 -8.03 4.70
N GLY A 101 7.69 -8.81 4.15
CA GLY A 101 9.13 -8.72 4.41
C GLY A 101 9.50 -8.55 5.89
N ASP A 102 10.71 -8.03 6.13
CA ASP A 102 11.04 -7.31 7.36
C ASP A 102 10.91 -5.82 7.05
N LEU A 103 10.09 -5.09 7.81
CA LEU A 103 9.89 -3.66 7.63
C LEU A 103 11.26 -2.93 7.62
N PRO A 104 11.57 -2.06 6.64
CA PRO A 104 12.72 -1.16 6.73
C PRO A 104 12.49 -0.03 7.75
N TYR A 105 11.39 -0.07 8.50
CA TYR A 105 10.99 0.88 9.52
C TYR A 105 10.83 0.18 10.87
N PRO A 106 11.18 0.83 11.99
CA PRO A 106 10.75 0.33 13.28
C PRO A 106 9.22 0.27 13.30
N SER A 107 8.70 -0.94 13.44
CA SER A 107 7.28 -1.24 13.58
C SER A 107 6.69 -0.44 14.74
N ARG A 108 6.01 0.68 14.44
CA ARG A 108 5.12 1.33 15.40
C ARG A 108 3.85 0.47 15.51
N GLY A 109 3.86 -0.41 16.50
CA GLY A 109 2.66 -1.04 17.05
C GLY A 109 2.02 -2.11 16.17
N GLN A 110 2.50 -3.35 16.29
CA GLN A 110 1.55 -4.47 16.35
C GLN A 110 0.82 -4.33 17.69
N ALA A 111 -0.37 -3.74 17.68
CA ALA A 111 -1.34 -3.97 18.73
C ALA A 111 -2.17 -5.18 18.30
N LEU A 112 -1.82 -6.34 18.85
CA LEU A 112 -2.75 -7.46 18.99
C LEU A 112 -3.80 -7.13 20.04
#